data_AF-A0A973DM25-F1
#
_entry.id   AF-A0A973DM25-F1
#
_cell.length_a   1.000
_cell.length_b   1.000
_cell.length_c   1.000
_cell.angle_alpha   90.00
_cell.angle_beta   90.00
_cell.angle_gamma   90.00
#
_symmetry.space_group_name_H-M   'P 1'
#
loop_
_entity.id
_entity.type
_entity.pdbx_description
1 polymer ?
#
loop_
_entity_poly.entity_id
_entity_poly.type
_entity_poly.pdbx_seq_one_letter_code
_entity_poly.pdbx_strand_id
1 'polypeptide(L)'
;MEQTSQSRLKLLVTKGKEQGYLTYAEVNDHLPSDMVDSDQIEDIIQMLNDMGIQVFETAPDQDTLMMSENSTDEDAAEAAAQVLATVESEIGRTTDPVRMYMREMGTVELLTREGEIVIAKRIEEGIKQVQVSVSDYPAAISSLLDQYDRYEAEEIRLTDIITKFIDPNEDEFTVNT
;
A
#
# COMPACT_ATOMS: atom_id res chain seq x y z
N MET A 1 -30.16 8.76 -12.48
CA MET A 1 -29.78 7.99 -13.68
C MET A 1 -28.27 7.93 -13.69
N GLU A 2 -27.69 6.92 -13.04
CA GLU A 2 -26.27 6.61 -13.21
C GLU A 2 -26.12 6.03 -14.61
N GLN A 3 -25.67 6.86 -15.55
CA GLN A 3 -24.95 6.32 -16.69
C GLN A 3 -23.70 5.69 -16.12
N THR A 4 -23.67 4.36 -16.06
CA THR A 4 -22.51 3.58 -15.63
C THR A 4 -21.27 4.12 -16.33
N SER A 5 -20.16 4.29 -15.61
CA SER A 5 -18.88 4.79 -16.15
C SER A 5 -18.49 4.12 -17.48
N GLN A 6 -18.86 2.84 -17.63
CA GLN A 6 -18.77 2.04 -18.85
C GLN A 6 -19.44 2.66 -20.08
N SER A 7 -20.63 3.26 -19.93
CA SER A 7 -21.36 3.89 -21.03
C SER A 7 -20.70 5.17 -21.53
N ARG A 8 -20.02 5.91 -20.65
CA ARG A 8 -19.32 7.16 -20.99
C ARG A 8 -17.97 6.90 -21.66
N LEU A 9 -17.19 5.94 -21.14
CA LEU A 9 -15.95 5.50 -21.78
C LEU A 9 -16.19 4.92 -23.17
N LYS A 10 -17.25 4.11 -23.34
CA LYS A 10 -17.60 3.55 -24.64
C LYS A 10 -18.01 4.63 -25.66
N LEU A 11 -18.69 5.68 -25.20
CA LEU A 11 -19.02 6.84 -26.02
C LEU A 11 -17.75 7.60 -26.45
N LEU A 12 -16.82 7.80 -25.50
CA LEU A 12 -15.53 8.47 -25.75
C LEU A 12 -14.70 7.73 -26.81
N VAL A 13 -14.59 6.41 -26.69
CA VAL A 13 -13.88 5.56 -27.67
C VAL A 13 -14.53 5.62 -29.05
N THR A 14 -15.87 5.61 -29.11
CA THR A 14 -16.59 5.68 -30.39
C THR A 14 -16.33 7.03 -31.07
N LYS A 15 -16.41 8.13 -30.32
CA LYS A 15 -16.14 9.48 -30.80
C LYS A 15 -14.67 9.64 -31.25
N GLY A 16 -13.72 9.12 -30.47
CA GLY A 16 -12.29 9.17 -30.81
C GLY A 16 -11.95 8.35 -32.06
N LYS A 17 -12.63 7.21 -32.28
CA LYS A 17 -12.49 6.44 -33.53
C LYS A 17 -13.08 7.14 -34.75
N GLU A 18 -14.21 7.83 -34.61
CA GLU A 18 -14.84 8.57 -35.72
C GLU A 18 -14.02 9.80 -36.13
N GLN A 19 -13.41 10.48 -35.15
CA GLN A 19 -12.67 11.72 -35.37
C GLN A 19 -11.18 11.50 -35.62
N GLY A 20 -10.63 10.34 -35.24
CA GLY A 20 -9.20 10.03 -35.32
C GLY A 20 -8.35 10.73 -34.25
N TYR A 21 -8.96 11.56 -33.41
CA TYR A 21 -8.31 12.26 -32.31
C TYR A 21 -9.27 12.51 -31.14
N LEU A 22 -8.70 12.78 -29.96
CA LEU A 22 -9.41 13.26 -28.77
C LEU A 22 -8.62 14.41 -28.13
N THR A 23 -9.31 15.31 -27.44
CA THR A 23 -8.64 16.34 -26.63
C THR A 23 -8.58 15.99 -25.16
N TYR A 24 -7.58 16.50 -24.43
CA TYR A 24 -7.48 16.32 -22.97
C TYR A 24 -8.75 16.76 -22.23
N ALA A 25 -9.39 17.84 -22.70
CA ALA A 25 -10.66 18.31 -22.13
C ALA A 25 -11.78 17.28 -22.30
N GLU A 26 -11.91 16.68 -23.48
CA GLU A 26 -12.92 15.66 -23.75
C GLU A 26 -12.68 14.37 -22.97
N VAL A 27 -11.41 13.95 -22.82
CA VAL A 27 -11.07 12.80 -21.98
C VAL A 27 -11.47 13.07 -20.52
N ASN A 28 -11.12 14.24 -19.99
CA ASN A 28 -11.43 14.63 -18.61
C ASN A 28 -12.94 14.80 -18.34
N ASP A 29 -13.71 15.32 -19.30
CA ASP A 29 -15.17 15.50 -19.18
C ASP A 29 -15.95 14.17 -19.18
N HIS A 30 -15.39 13.15 -19.81
CA HIS A 30 -15.99 11.82 -19.93
C HIS A 30 -15.50 10.83 -18.85
N LEU A 31 -14.48 11.19 -18.08
CA LEU A 31 -14.00 10.43 -16.93
C LEU A 31 -14.89 10.65 -15.69
N PRO A 32 -15.10 9.61 -14.86
CA PRO A 32 -15.79 9.76 -13.57
C PRO A 32 -15.04 10.72 -12.65
N SER A 33 -15.78 11.48 -11.82
CA SER A 33 -15.20 12.37 -10.80
C SER A 33 -14.40 11.64 -9.70
N ASP A 34 -14.44 10.31 -9.70
CA ASP A 34 -13.65 9.47 -8.79
C ASP A 34 -12.26 9.11 -9.36
N MET A 35 -12.02 9.37 -10.66
CA MET A 35 -10.73 9.17 -11.37
C MET A 35 -9.97 10.51 -11.48
N VAL A 36 -9.64 11.11 -10.32
CA VAL A 36 -8.96 12.43 -10.25
C VAL A 36 -7.44 12.30 -10.25
N ASP A 37 -6.91 11.08 -10.27
CA ASP A 37 -5.48 10.81 -10.16
C ASP A 37 -4.79 11.06 -11.52
N SER A 38 -3.82 11.97 -11.55
CA SER A 38 -3.06 12.29 -12.78
C SER A 38 -2.40 11.06 -13.40
N ASP A 39 -1.94 10.11 -12.59
CA ASP A 39 -1.33 8.85 -13.07
C ASP A 39 -2.36 7.97 -13.80
N GLN A 40 -3.59 7.86 -13.27
CA GLN A 40 -4.64 7.08 -13.92
C GLN A 40 -5.10 7.71 -15.24
N ILE A 41 -5.08 9.04 -15.31
CA ILE A 41 -5.37 9.78 -16.55
C ILE A 41 -4.28 9.49 -17.58
N GLU A 42 -3.01 9.46 -17.18
CA GLU A 42 -1.88 9.15 -18.06
C GLU A 42 -1.93 7.70 -18.58
N ASP A 43 -2.27 6.73 -17.73
CA ASP A 43 -2.48 5.33 -18.13
C ASP A 43 -3.62 5.21 -19.16
N ILE A 44 -4.72 5.95 -18.99
CA ILE A 44 -5.85 5.96 -19.93
C ILE A 44 -5.47 6.59 -21.27
N ILE A 45 -4.68 7.67 -21.25
CA ILE A 45 -4.16 8.29 -22.47
C ILE A 45 -3.24 7.34 -23.22
N GLN A 46 -2.39 6.59 -22.51
CA GLN A 46 -1.53 5.58 -23.11
C GLN A 46 -2.36 4.47 -23.77
N MET A 47 -3.40 3.97 -23.09
CA MET A 47 -4.33 2.99 -23.66
C MET A 47 -5.07 3.51 -24.90
N LEU A 48 -5.50 4.77 -24.91
CA LEU A 48 -6.16 5.38 -26.07
C LEU A 48 -5.21 5.51 -27.27
N ASN A 49 -3.94 5.85 -27.03
CA ASN A 49 -2.92 5.86 -28.08
C ASN A 49 -2.65 4.45 -28.64
N ASP A 50 -2.63 3.42 -27.79
CA ASP A 50 -2.49 2.02 -28.22
C ASP A 50 -3.70 1.55 -29.07
N MET A 51 -4.87 2.17 -28.89
CA MET A 51 -6.06 1.97 -29.73
C MET A 51 -6.02 2.73 -31.07
N GLY A 52 -4.95 3.49 -31.33
CA GLY A 52 -4.81 4.32 -32.52
C GLY A 52 -5.56 5.66 -32.44
N ILE A 53 -5.98 6.09 -31.24
CA ILE A 53 -6.65 7.38 -31.03
C ILE A 53 -5.64 8.35 -30.41
N GLN A 54 -5.20 9.35 -31.18
CA GLN A 54 -4.24 10.34 -30.69
C GLN A 54 -4.90 11.36 -29.76
N VAL A 55 -4.33 11.58 -28.58
CA VAL A 55 -4.81 12.59 -27.62
C VAL A 55 -3.95 13.86 -27.73
N PHE A 56 -4.60 15.00 -27.98
CA PHE A 56 -3.94 16.31 -28.11
C PHE A 56 -4.42 17.30 -27.04
N GLU A 57 -3.55 18.26 -26.64
CA GLU A 57 -3.96 19.36 -25.75
C GLU A 57 -4.96 20.31 -26.42
N THR A 58 -4.80 20.53 -27.72
CA THR A 58 -5.70 21.38 -28.52
C THR A 58 -6.06 20.62 -29.79
N ALA A 59 -7.28 20.82 -30.31
CA ALA A 59 -7.72 20.16 -31.54
C ALA A 59 -6.72 20.43 -32.69
N PRO A 60 -6.16 19.40 -33.32
CA PRO A 60 -5.22 19.57 -34.43
C PRO A 60 -5.93 20.11 -35.68
N ASP A 61 -5.20 20.86 -36.49
CA ASP A 61 -5.67 21.34 -37.79
C ASP A 61 -5.82 20.17 -38.79
N GLN A 62 -6.68 20.32 -39.81
CA GLN A 62 -6.93 19.27 -40.83
C GLN A 62 -5.66 18.79 -41.53
N ASP A 63 -4.68 19.66 -41.73
CA ASP A 63 -3.40 19.31 -42.38
C ASP A 63 -2.54 18.39 -41.48
N THR A 64 -2.58 18.57 -40.16
CA THR A 64 -1.88 17.70 -39.19
C THR A 64 -2.52 16.33 -39.06
N LEU A 65 -3.84 16.24 -39.18
CA LEU A 65 -4.59 14.97 -39.16
C LEU A 65 -4.26 14.11 -40.38
N MET A 66 -4.12 14.71 -41.57
CA MET A 66 -3.78 13.99 -42.80
C MET A 66 -2.36 13.42 -42.83
N MET A 67 -1.43 13.97 -42.04
CA MET A 67 -0.06 13.45 -41.96
C MET A 67 0.12 12.32 -40.93
N SER A 68 -0.91 12.08 -40.11
CA SER A 68 -0.86 11.16 -38.96
C SER A 68 -1.57 9.83 -39.21
N GLU A 69 -1.91 9.49 -40.46
CA GLU A 69 -2.53 8.20 -40.79
C GLU A 69 -1.58 7.03 -40.48
N ASN A 70 -1.56 6.62 -39.22
CA ASN A 70 -1.13 5.31 -38.80
C ASN A 70 -2.33 4.37 -38.90
N SER A 71 -2.10 3.28 -39.64
CA SER A 71 -3.02 2.16 -39.86
C SER A 71 -3.77 1.77 -38.58
N THR A 72 -5.09 1.91 -38.60
CA THR A 72 -5.98 1.35 -37.58
C THR A 72 -5.98 -0.17 -37.68
N ASP A 73 -5.18 -0.83 -36.85
CA ASP A 73 -5.21 -2.29 -36.74
C ASP A 73 -6.41 -2.71 -35.88
N GLU A 74 -7.41 -3.32 -36.51
CA GLU A 74 -8.71 -3.64 -35.90
C GLU A 74 -8.54 -4.64 -34.72
N ASP A 75 -7.49 -5.45 -34.75
CA ASP A 75 -7.09 -6.39 -33.68
C ASP A 75 -6.59 -5.70 -32.40
N ALA A 76 -5.97 -4.51 -32.51
CA ALA A 76 -5.49 -3.76 -31.34
C ALA A 76 -6.63 -3.16 -30.52
N ALA A 77 -7.73 -2.79 -31.18
CA ALA A 77 -8.89 -2.20 -30.50
C ALA A 77 -9.69 -3.21 -29.67
N GLU A 78 -9.72 -4.48 -30.08
CA GLU A 78 -10.39 -5.55 -29.32
C GLU A 78 -9.56 -5.98 -28.09
N ALA A 79 -8.23 -5.99 -28.23
CA ALA A 79 -7.32 -6.19 -27.10
C ALA A 79 -7.43 -5.07 -26.06
N ALA A 80 -7.46 -3.80 -26.48
CA ALA A 80 -7.60 -2.66 -25.57
C ALA A 80 -8.97 -2.60 -24.89
N ALA A 81 -10.05 -3.01 -25.56
CA ALA A 81 -11.38 -3.11 -24.94
C ALA A 81 -11.42 -4.17 -23.82
N GLN A 82 -10.68 -5.27 -23.97
CA GLN A 82 -10.51 -6.26 -22.90
C GLN A 82 -9.63 -5.72 -21.77
N VAL A 83 -8.59 -4.94 -22.07
CA VAL A 83 -7.75 -4.28 -21.06
C VAL A 83 -8.56 -3.28 -20.24
N LEU A 84 -9.41 -2.47 -20.87
CA LEU A 84 -10.31 -1.52 -20.17
C LEU A 84 -11.27 -2.23 -19.21
N ALA A 85 -11.74 -3.43 -19.55
CA ALA A 85 -12.57 -4.24 -18.65
C ALA A 85 -11.76 -4.82 -17.46
N THR A 86 -10.47 -5.11 -17.63
CA THR A 86 -9.58 -5.50 -16.51
C THR A 86 -9.13 -4.30 -15.67
N VAL A 87 -8.96 -3.12 -16.26
CA VAL A 87 -8.64 -1.89 -15.53
C VAL A 87 -9.79 -1.50 -14.60
N GLU A 88 -11.04 -1.83 -14.91
CA GLU A 88 -12.20 -1.66 -14.01
C GLU A 88 -12.07 -2.50 -12.71
N SER A 89 -11.33 -3.62 -12.75
CA SER A 89 -10.95 -4.40 -11.56
C SER A 89 -9.72 -3.85 -10.82
N GLU A 90 -8.97 -2.93 -11.42
CA GLU A 90 -7.73 -2.36 -10.88
C GLU A 90 -7.83 -0.87 -10.52
N ILE A 91 -9.02 -0.27 -10.64
CA ILE A 91 -9.32 1.09 -10.17
C ILE A 91 -9.03 1.15 -8.66
N GLY A 92 -7.85 1.63 -8.29
CA GLY A 92 -7.36 1.72 -6.91
C GLY A 92 -5.99 1.10 -6.67
N ARG A 93 -5.36 0.43 -7.65
CA ARG A 93 -3.93 0.09 -7.64
C ARG A 93 -3.13 1.30 -8.11
N THR A 94 -2.66 2.08 -7.14
CA THR A 94 -1.58 3.05 -7.36
C THR A 94 -0.24 2.31 -7.40
N THR A 95 0.68 2.76 -8.25
CA THR A 95 2.07 2.33 -8.25
C THR A 95 2.94 3.16 -7.29
N ASP A 96 2.38 4.21 -6.67
CA ASP A 96 3.07 5.05 -5.69
C ASP A 96 3.27 4.27 -4.35
N PRO A 97 4.52 4.02 -3.93
CA PRO A 97 4.83 3.33 -2.68
C PRO A 97 4.26 4.03 -1.44
N VAL A 98 4.18 5.36 -1.44
CA VAL A 98 3.66 6.13 -0.31
C VAL A 98 2.16 5.92 -0.18
N ARG A 99 1.44 5.98 -1.30
CA ARG A 99 0.00 5.77 -1.32
C ARG A 99 -0.37 4.30 -1.06
N MET A 100 0.47 3.36 -1.49
CA MET A 100 0.37 1.95 -1.11
C MET A 100 0.46 1.80 0.41
N TYR A 101 1.46 2.42 1.05
CA TYR A 101 1.61 2.40 2.50
C TYR A 101 0.43 3.05 3.24
N MET A 102 -0.01 4.23 2.82
CA MET A 102 -1.13 4.93 3.46
C MET A 102 -2.43 4.13 3.37
N ARG A 103 -2.67 3.46 2.23
CA ARG A 103 -3.82 2.56 2.07
C ARG A 103 -3.74 1.38 3.01
N GLU A 104 -2.59 0.72 3.07
CA GLU A 104 -2.37 -0.47 3.91
C GLU A 104 -2.43 -0.12 5.41
N MET A 105 -1.78 0.96 5.82
CA MET A 105 -1.83 1.47 7.19
C MET A 105 -3.26 1.90 7.59
N GLY A 106 -4.04 2.46 6.66
CA GLY A 106 -5.44 2.85 6.89
C GLY A 106 -6.43 1.69 6.98
N THR A 107 -6.03 0.46 6.62
CA THR A 107 -6.89 -0.74 6.83
C THR A 107 -6.96 -1.17 8.29
N VAL A 108 -5.99 -0.75 9.11
CA VAL A 108 -5.91 -1.11 10.52
C VAL A 108 -6.59 -0.02 11.34
N GLU A 109 -7.59 -0.41 12.12
CA GLU A 109 -8.30 0.52 13.01
C GLU A 109 -7.39 1.04 14.13
N LEU A 110 -7.62 2.28 14.56
CA LEU A 110 -6.91 2.86 15.70
C LEU A 110 -7.32 2.15 17.00
N LEU A 111 -6.34 1.94 17.89
CA LEU A 111 -6.57 1.31 19.18
C LEU A 111 -7.32 2.27 20.12
N THR A 112 -8.24 1.72 20.91
CA THR A 112 -8.77 2.39 22.10
C THR A 112 -7.86 2.15 23.29
N ARG A 113 -7.97 2.98 24.34
CA ARG A 113 -7.21 2.79 25.59
C ARG A 113 -7.40 1.39 26.18
N GLU A 114 -8.61 0.84 26.13
CA GLU A 114 -8.89 -0.53 26.59
C GLU A 114 -8.19 -1.56 25.70
N GLY A 115 -8.18 -1.36 24.39
CA GLY A 115 -7.47 -2.21 23.44
C GLY A 115 -5.96 -2.23 23.68
N GLU A 116 -5.36 -1.08 23.96
CA GLU A 116 -3.94 -0.96 24.34
C GLU A 116 -3.63 -1.76 25.61
N ILE A 117 -4.49 -1.67 26.64
CA ILE A 117 -4.31 -2.42 27.89
C ILE A 117 -4.36 -3.93 27.66
N VAL A 118 -5.28 -4.41 26.82
CA VAL A 118 -5.39 -5.84 26.48
C VAL A 118 -4.13 -6.33 25.77
N ILE A 119 -3.62 -5.55 24.82
CA ILE A 119 -2.38 -5.88 24.10
C ILE A 119 -1.20 -5.90 25.07
N ALA A 120 -1.09 -4.90 25.95
CA ALA A 120 -0.03 -4.84 26.95
C ALA A 120 -0.01 -6.08 27.85
N LYS A 121 -1.16 -6.47 28.40
CA LYS A 121 -1.29 -7.69 29.24
C LYS A 121 -0.90 -8.95 28.47
N ARG A 122 -1.28 -9.06 27.20
CA ARG A 122 -0.94 -10.21 26.36
C ARG A 122 0.57 -10.28 26.07
N ILE A 123 1.21 -9.13 25.87
CA ILE A 123 2.67 -9.06 25.70
C ILE A 123 3.36 -9.48 27.00
N GLU A 124 2.92 -8.98 28.15
CA GLU A 124 3.46 -9.33 29.46
C GLU A 124 3.32 -10.84 29.76
N GLU A 125 2.15 -11.42 29.49
CA GLU A 125 1.91 -12.86 29.63
C GLU A 125 2.84 -13.67 28.70
N GLY A 126 3.03 -13.23 27.46
CA GLY A 126 3.97 -13.86 26.53
C GLY A 126 5.41 -13.81 27.01
N ILE A 127 5.87 -12.67 27.55
CA ILE A 127 7.20 -12.53 28.15
C ILE A 127 7.35 -13.48 29.33
N LYS A 128 6.35 -13.56 30.21
CA LYS A 128 6.34 -14.47 31.36
C LYS A 128 6.42 -15.93 30.92
N GLN A 129 5.69 -16.31 29.87
CA GLN A 129 5.74 -17.67 29.32
C GLN A 129 7.13 -18.03 28.78
N VAL A 130 7.77 -17.10 28.06
CA VAL A 130 9.15 -17.28 27.58
C VAL A 130 10.10 -17.39 28.76
N GLN A 131 9.96 -16.54 29.77
CA GLN A 131 10.79 -16.58 30.98
C GLN A 131 10.71 -17.93 31.69
N VAL A 132 9.51 -18.49 31.88
CA VAL A 132 9.34 -19.83 32.46
C VAL A 132 10.02 -20.89 31.60
N SER A 133 9.83 -20.84 30.27
CA SER A 133 10.41 -21.81 29.34
C SER A 133 11.95 -21.78 29.35
N VAL A 134 12.54 -20.59 29.43
CA VAL A 134 13.99 -20.41 29.56
C VAL A 134 14.48 -20.89 30.92
N SER A 135 13.70 -20.66 31.99
CA SER A 135 14.05 -21.10 33.35
C SER A 135 14.05 -22.63 33.49
N ASP A 136 13.16 -23.31 32.75
CA ASP A 136 13.09 -24.77 32.72
C ASP A 136 14.18 -25.41 31.84
N TYR A 137 14.93 -24.62 31.06
CA TYR A 137 15.97 -25.13 30.18
C TYR A 137 17.33 -25.24 30.91
N PRO A 138 17.85 -26.45 31.17
CA PRO A 138 19.01 -26.62 32.06
C PRO A 138 20.27 -25.90 31.59
N ALA A 139 20.53 -25.86 30.28
CA ALA A 139 21.74 -25.20 29.76
C ALA A 139 21.69 -23.67 29.89
N ALA A 140 20.50 -23.06 29.93
CA ALA A 140 20.38 -21.63 30.23
C ALA A 140 20.78 -21.33 31.68
N ILE A 141 20.33 -22.17 32.62
CA ILE A 141 20.71 -22.05 34.03
C ILE A 141 22.20 -22.31 34.21
N SER A 142 22.77 -23.33 33.58
CA SER A 142 24.22 -23.59 33.60
C SER A 142 25.01 -22.39 33.08
N SER A 143 24.61 -21.81 31.95
CA SER A 143 25.28 -20.64 31.40
C SER A 143 25.18 -19.39 32.30
N LEU A 144 24.09 -19.24 33.04
CA LEU A 144 23.93 -18.18 34.03
C LEU A 144 24.86 -18.39 35.23
N LEU A 145 24.98 -19.63 35.71
CA LEU A 145 25.90 -19.99 36.80
C LEU A 145 27.37 -19.79 36.38
N ASP A 146 27.74 -20.17 35.16
CA ASP A 146 29.10 -19.96 34.64
C ASP A 146 29.46 -18.45 34.61
N GLN A 147 28.48 -17.58 34.31
CA GLN A 147 28.69 -16.13 34.38
C GLN A 147 28.84 -15.65 35.83
N TYR A 148 28.08 -16.23 36.77
CA TYR A 148 28.20 -15.92 38.18
C TYR A 148 29.58 -16.33 38.75
N ASP A 149 30.09 -17.50 38.38
CA ASP A 149 31.43 -17.95 38.78
C ASP A 149 32.52 -16.99 38.29
N ARG A 150 32.36 -16.42 37.09
CA ARG A 150 33.27 -15.39 36.56
C ARG A 150 33.19 -14.07 37.31
N TYR A 151 32.03 -13.73 37.85
CA TYR A 151 31.90 -12.60 38.77
C TYR A 151 32.59 -12.89 40.10
N GLU A 152 32.45 -14.09 40.69
CA GLU A 152 33.18 -14.48 41.91
C GLU A 152 34.70 -14.45 41.70
N ALA A 153 35.17 -14.80 40.50
CA ALA A 153 36.57 -14.68 40.09
C ALA A 153 37.02 -13.23 39.79
N GLU A 154 36.17 -12.22 40.03
CA GLU A 154 36.39 -10.80 39.78
C GLU A 154 36.68 -10.44 38.31
N GLU A 155 36.27 -11.28 37.35
CA GLU A 155 36.50 -11.04 35.91
C GLU A 155 35.49 -10.09 35.27
N ILE A 156 34.25 -10.09 35.78
CA ILE A 156 33.14 -9.28 35.26
C ILE A 156 32.40 -8.60 36.42
N ARG A 157 31.56 -7.60 36.14
CA ARG A 157 30.76 -6.92 37.17
C ARG A 157 29.40 -7.59 37.30
N LEU A 158 28.83 -7.57 38.51
CA LEU A 158 27.48 -8.10 38.75
C LEU A 158 26.42 -7.43 37.86
N THR A 159 26.58 -6.14 37.56
CA THR A 159 25.70 -5.37 36.67
C THR A 159 25.67 -5.87 35.24
N ASP A 160 26.70 -6.61 34.82
CA ASP A 160 26.79 -7.21 33.49
C ASP A 160 25.94 -8.49 33.40
N ILE A 161 25.61 -9.09 34.54
CA ILE A 161 24.78 -10.30 34.65
C ILE A 161 23.33 -9.93 34.98
N ILE A 162 23.11 -9.02 35.95
CA ILE A 162 21.79 -8.67 36.46
C ILE A 162 21.69 -7.16 36.68
N THR A 163 20.70 -6.52 36.07
CA THR A 163 20.51 -5.06 36.14
C THR A 163 19.56 -4.61 37.27
N LYS A 164 18.54 -5.40 37.62
CA LYS A 164 17.56 -5.10 38.68
C LYS A 164 17.02 -6.39 39.30
N PHE A 165 16.70 -6.37 40.59
CA PHE A 165 15.90 -7.41 41.26
C PHE A 165 14.44 -6.99 41.32
N ILE A 166 13.54 -7.96 41.12
CA ILE A 166 12.13 -7.80 41.46
C ILE A 166 12.06 -7.93 42.98
N ASP A 167 11.85 -6.81 43.69
CA ASP A 167 11.52 -6.87 45.12
C ASP A 167 10.02 -7.18 45.24
N PRO A 168 9.64 -8.34 45.82
CA PRO A 168 8.24 -8.74 45.96
C PRO A 168 7.44 -7.83 46.90
N ASN A 169 8.09 -6.88 47.60
CA ASN A 169 7.44 -5.87 48.43
C ASN A 169 7.44 -4.47 47.77
N GLU A 170 7.97 -4.32 46.55
CA GLU A 170 7.90 -3.06 45.80
C GLU A 170 6.46 -2.92 45.25
N ASP A 171 5.77 -1.83 45.59
CA ASP A 171 4.42 -1.57 45.08
C ASP A 171 4.44 -1.57 43.53
N GLU A 172 3.64 -2.46 42.93
CA GLU A 172 3.51 -2.72 41.48
C GLU A 172 3.12 -1.49 40.63
N PHE A 173 2.92 -0.32 41.25
CA PHE A 173 2.37 0.90 40.64
C PHE A 173 3.24 2.15 40.80
N THR A 174 4.56 2.03 40.94
CA THR A 174 5.44 3.18 40.68
C THR A 174 5.75 3.28 39.18
N VAL A 175 4.72 3.61 38.39
CA VAL A 175 4.92 4.13 37.03
C VAL A 175 5.60 5.49 37.20
N ASN A 176 6.94 5.53 37.08
CA ASN A 176 7.67 6.78 37.02
C ASN A 176 7.11 7.62 35.87
N THR A 177 6.60 8.80 36.24
CA THR A 177 6.32 9.91 35.31
C THR A 177 7.62 10.39 34.68
#